data_AF-A0A1C3EJF0-F1
#
_entry.id   AF-A0A1C3EJF0-F1
#
_cell.length_a   1.000
_cell.length_b   1.000
_cell.length_c   1.000
_cell.angle_alpha   90.00
_cell.angle_beta   90.00
_cell.angle_gamma   90.00
#
_symmetry.space_group_name_H-M   'P 1'
#
loop_
_entity.id
_entity.type
_entity.pdbx_description
1 polymer ?
#
loop_
_entity_poly.entity_id
_entity_poly.type
_entity_poly.pdbx_seq_one_letter_code
_entity_poly.pdbx_strand_id
1 'polypeptide(L)'
;MNGEDRKISQLACVLLVTLRLFIGWHLLYEGWWKIDTQKSPQPWSAEGYLKNATGPLRGFFRSLLGDPNDLRWVNYDYMSNKWDDYANRFLAHYNIADDAPEAGRLMYLLNGPAQFSVKLEALPPGVTQEKMGRMAQFDPAKKILSVDGKQHLLAAERDRLLNLVDTSAADTPAATAYKNAVNSLYTQGTRLSYKERLAVLLKGDPERVGVIQREKDGKEVEKRIGEIELYQAQIDRYEANHAQAKTKYQWDHLETQWRELQDLRRRVVGPVQALEQELRDSAEKLLSSDQLAMGPVPQPWTEARVLSWRTMWSLTIFGFLLIIGLGTRFAAVGGAGLLMLFYLAAPPWPGTPEAPGIEHNYIVNKVNMEALTLLAIAAMPTGRWFGLDGLIYSLWKSRQKSKD
;
A
#
# COMPACT_ATOMS: atom_id res chain seq x y z
N MET A 1 -22.15 45.08 -26.85
CA MET A 1 -20.92 45.83 -27.22
C MET A 1 -20.72 45.65 -28.71
N ASN A 2 -20.91 46.72 -29.46
CA ASN A 2 -20.90 46.75 -30.92
C ASN A 2 -19.46 46.70 -31.47
N GLY A 3 -19.19 45.75 -32.37
CA GLY A 3 -18.83 46.09 -33.75
C GLY A 3 -17.49 46.77 -34.08
N GLU A 4 -16.40 46.51 -33.35
CA GLU A 4 -15.06 46.55 -33.94
C GLU A 4 -14.50 45.13 -33.94
N ASP A 5 -14.13 44.61 -35.10
CA ASP A 5 -13.38 43.35 -35.22
C ASP A 5 -12.09 43.51 -34.40
N ARG A 6 -12.08 43.02 -33.16
CA ARG A 6 -10.88 43.00 -32.31
C ARG A 6 -9.85 42.08 -32.97
N LYS A 7 -9.05 42.64 -33.88
CA LYS A 7 -7.91 41.96 -34.49
C LYS A 7 -6.88 41.72 -33.39
N ILE A 8 -6.68 40.46 -33.04
CA ILE A 8 -5.65 40.06 -32.10
C ILE A 8 -4.30 40.29 -32.78
N SER A 9 -3.39 41.00 -32.11
CA SER A 9 -2.03 41.24 -32.63
C SER A 9 -1.31 39.92 -32.92
N GLN A 10 -0.50 39.89 -33.98
CA GLN A 10 0.32 38.71 -34.31
C GLN A 10 1.21 38.29 -33.13
N LEU A 11 1.76 39.26 -32.39
CA LEU A 11 2.55 39.00 -31.19
C LEU A 11 1.71 38.31 -30.11
N ALA A 12 0.47 38.73 -29.91
CA ALA A 12 -0.43 38.10 -28.94
C ALA A 12 -0.78 36.66 -29.35
N CYS A 13 -0.99 36.40 -30.64
CA CYS A 13 -1.17 35.04 -31.15
C CYS A 13 0.05 34.16 -30.87
N VAL A 14 1.27 34.66 -31.15
CA VAL A 14 2.52 33.94 -30.90
C VAL A 14 2.68 33.64 -29.41
N LEU A 15 2.50 34.63 -28.54
CA LEU A 15 2.63 34.45 -27.09
C LEU A 15 1.61 33.45 -26.52
N LEU A 16 0.35 33.50 -26.97
CA LEU A 16 -0.68 32.56 -26.53
C LEU A 16 -0.42 31.13 -27.03
N VAL A 17 0.11 30.97 -28.23
CA VAL A 17 0.55 29.65 -28.74
C VAL A 17 1.73 29.14 -27.91
N THR A 18 2.74 29.96 -27.67
CA THR A 18 3.89 29.59 -26.84
C THR A 18 3.46 29.22 -25.43
N LEU A 19 2.56 30.01 -24.82
CA LEU A 19 2.00 29.71 -23.51
C LEU A 19 1.28 28.36 -23.49
N ARG A 20 0.49 28.05 -24.54
CA ARG A 20 -0.15 26.75 -24.72
C ARG A 20 0.88 25.61 -24.79
N LEU A 21 1.96 25.79 -25.55
CA LEU A 21 3.02 24.78 -25.65
C LEU A 21 3.73 24.57 -24.31
N PHE A 22 4.00 25.63 -23.56
CA PHE A 22 4.67 25.53 -22.25
C PHE A 22 3.79 24.85 -21.20
N ILE A 23 2.53 25.25 -21.05
CA ILE A 23 1.64 24.59 -20.10
C ILE A 23 1.32 23.15 -20.53
N GLY A 24 1.20 22.89 -21.84
CA GLY A 24 1.04 21.54 -22.39
C GLY A 24 2.25 20.66 -22.09
N TRP A 25 3.47 21.19 -22.26
CA TRP A 25 4.71 20.52 -21.89
C TRP A 25 4.78 20.24 -20.39
N HIS A 26 4.40 21.22 -19.55
CA HIS A 26 4.39 21.02 -18.10
C HIS A 26 3.50 19.85 -17.70
N LEU A 27 2.24 19.82 -18.15
CA LEU A 27 1.31 18.72 -17.86
C LEU A 27 1.80 17.38 -18.43
N LEU A 28 2.32 17.38 -19.66
CA LEU A 28 2.83 16.17 -20.30
C LEU A 28 4.00 15.59 -19.50
N TYR A 29 4.97 16.42 -19.14
CA TYR A 29 6.14 16.02 -18.36
C TYR A 29 5.73 15.50 -16.98
N GLU A 30 4.84 16.22 -16.28
CA GLU A 30 4.33 15.81 -14.97
C GLU A 30 3.62 14.45 -15.01
N GLY A 31 2.83 14.17 -16.06
CA GLY A 31 2.18 12.87 -16.26
C GLY A 31 3.19 11.78 -16.62
N TRP A 32 4.05 12.05 -17.59
CA TRP A 32 5.06 11.10 -18.07
C TRP A 32 6.04 10.69 -16.98
N TRP A 33 6.57 11.63 -16.22
CA TRP A 33 7.48 11.36 -15.11
C TRP A 33 6.82 10.43 -14.08
N LYS A 34 5.55 10.66 -13.74
CA LYS A 34 4.78 9.77 -12.82
C LYS A 34 4.60 8.37 -13.40
N ILE A 35 4.36 8.23 -14.70
CA ILE A 35 4.28 6.93 -15.37
C ILE A 35 5.63 6.21 -15.32
N ASP A 36 6.72 6.92 -15.57
CA ASP A 36 8.05 6.30 -15.58
C ASP A 36 8.47 5.79 -14.19
N THR A 37 8.07 6.50 -13.12
CA THR A 37 8.29 6.02 -11.74
C THR A 37 7.63 4.67 -11.46
N GLN A 38 6.64 4.22 -12.25
CA GLN A 38 6.01 2.91 -12.08
C GLN A 38 6.97 1.73 -12.30
N LYS A 39 8.12 1.96 -12.94
CA LYS A 39 9.20 0.98 -13.12
C LYS A 39 10.20 0.97 -11.95
N SER A 40 10.13 1.97 -11.08
CA SER A 40 11.05 2.13 -9.95
C SER A 40 10.51 1.42 -8.69
N PRO A 41 11.37 1.18 -7.69
CA PRO A 41 10.94 0.61 -6.40
C PRO A 41 9.94 1.47 -5.63
N GLN A 42 9.90 2.78 -5.89
CA GLN A 42 9.05 3.75 -5.19
C GLN A 42 8.13 4.46 -6.20
N PRO A 43 7.11 3.76 -6.74
CA PRO A 43 6.22 4.31 -7.75
C PRO A 43 5.39 5.47 -7.19
N TRP A 44 5.22 6.54 -7.98
CA TRP A 44 4.32 7.63 -7.60
C TRP A 44 2.89 7.12 -7.45
N SER A 45 2.20 7.62 -6.43
CA SER A 45 0.80 7.33 -6.13
C SER A 45 0.07 8.57 -5.62
N ALA A 46 -1.19 8.74 -6.02
CA ALA A 46 -2.08 9.78 -5.50
C ALA A 46 -2.58 9.47 -4.08
N GLU A 47 -2.34 8.25 -3.57
CA GLU A 47 -2.82 7.80 -2.27
C GLU A 47 -2.44 8.73 -1.13
N GLY A 48 -1.17 9.14 -1.05
CA GLY A 48 -0.70 10.05 -0.02
C GLY A 48 -1.41 11.41 -0.05
N TYR A 49 -1.67 11.94 -1.26
CA TYR A 49 -2.41 13.19 -1.43
C TYR A 49 -3.85 13.08 -0.92
N LEU A 50 -4.53 11.99 -1.28
CA LEU A 50 -5.94 11.81 -0.97
C LEU A 50 -6.19 11.42 0.49
N LYS A 51 -5.27 10.67 1.11
CA LYS A 51 -5.32 10.37 2.55
C LYS A 51 -5.22 11.64 3.38
N ASN A 52 -4.35 12.55 2.96
CA ASN A 52 -4.12 13.83 3.62
C ASN A 52 -5.03 14.95 3.11
N ALA A 53 -6.10 14.62 2.39
CA ALA A 53 -7.04 15.64 1.92
C ALA A 53 -7.63 16.43 3.10
N THR A 54 -7.81 17.74 2.92
CA THR A 54 -8.34 18.68 3.92
C THR A 54 -9.48 19.51 3.34
N GLY A 55 -10.13 20.31 4.19
CA GLY A 55 -11.22 21.19 3.78
C GLY A 55 -12.56 20.48 3.55
N PRO A 56 -13.56 21.19 2.99
CA PRO A 56 -14.95 20.70 2.94
C PRO A 56 -15.16 19.46 2.09
N LEU A 57 -14.30 19.21 1.10
CA LEU A 57 -14.37 18.05 0.21
C LEU A 57 -13.50 16.87 0.66
N ARG A 58 -12.84 16.96 1.83
CA ARG A 58 -12.00 15.91 2.41
C ARG A 58 -12.65 14.53 2.38
N GLY A 59 -13.91 14.45 2.82
CA GLY A 59 -14.66 13.20 2.86
C GLY A 59 -14.82 12.56 1.47
N PHE A 60 -15.12 13.37 0.45
CA PHE A 60 -15.21 12.92 -0.94
C PHE A 60 -13.87 12.34 -1.42
N PHE A 61 -12.76 13.08 -1.27
CA PHE A 61 -11.45 12.61 -1.73
C PHE A 61 -10.96 11.35 -1.01
N ARG A 62 -11.14 11.29 0.31
CA ARG A 62 -10.78 10.11 1.12
C ARG A 62 -11.64 8.89 0.77
N SER A 63 -12.90 9.09 0.42
CA SER A 63 -13.78 7.99 0.01
C SER A 63 -13.31 7.27 -1.27
N LEU A 64 -12.52 7.93 -2.11
CA LEU A 64 -12.00 7.35 -3.36
C LEU A 64 -10.93 6.26 -3.14
N LEU A 65 -10.35 6.17 -1.94
CA LEU A 65 -9.21 5.29 -1.65
C LEU A 65 -9.58 3.89 -1.17
N GLY A 66 -10.86 3.65 -0.83
CA GLY A 66 -11.32 2.39 -0.22
C GLY A 66 -10.88 2.20 1.24
N ASP A 67 -9.61 2.51 1.57
CA ASP A 67 -9.05 2.45 2.92
C ASP A 67 -8.22 3.70 3.27
N PRO A 68 -8.88 4.86 3.49
CA PRO A 68 -8.20 6.12 3.79
C PRO A 68 -7.54 6.17 5.18
N ASN A 69 -7.80 5.17 6.04
CA ASN A 69 -7.30 5.06 7.41
C ASN A 69 -6.34 3.87 7.61
N ASP A 70 -6.00 3.12 6.56
CA ASP A 70 -5.12 1.96 6.66
C ASP A 70 -5.61 0.85 7.60
N LEU A 71 -6.92 0.72 7.79
CA LEU A 71 -7.51 -0.30 8.65
C LEU A 71 -7.37 -1.71 8.07
N ARG A 72 -7.19 -1.84 6.74
CA ARG A 72 -6.91 -3.13 6.10
C ARG A 72 -5.55 -3.68 6.52
N TRP A 73 -4.58 -2.84 6.90
CA TRP A 73 -3.27 -3.29 7.38
C TRP A 73 -3.31 -3.97 8.75
N VAL A 74 -4.28 -3.60 9.59
CA VAL A 74 -4.48 -4.23 10.91
C VAL A 74 -5.50 -5.37 10.87
N ASN A 75 -5.98 -5.74 9.69
CA ASN A 75 -6.85 -6.88 9.49
C ASN A 75 -6.02 -8.10 9.05
N TYR A 76 -5.95 -9.12 9.92
CA TYR A 76 -5.16 -10.32 9.66
C TYR A 76 -5.59 -11.05 8.39
N ASP A 77 -6.89 -11.28 8.19
CA ASP A 77 -7.37 -12.09 7.06
C ASP A 77 -7.11 -11.37 5.73
N TYR A 78 -7.32 -10.05 5.69
CA TYR A 78 -6.99 -9.23 4.54
C TYR A 78 -5.49 -9.29 4.21
N MET A 79 -4.63 -9.08 5.21
CA MET A 79 -3.19 -9.08 5.01
C MET A 79 -2.65 -10.47 4.64
N SER A 80 -3.19 -11.53 5.25
CA SER A 80 -2.85 -12.91 4.91
C SER A 80 -3.17 -13.21 3.45
N ASN A 81 -4.38 -12.86 3.00
CA ASN A 81 -4.80 -13.03 1.60
C ASN A 81 -4.01 -12.14 0.63
N LYS A 82 -3.67 -10.91 1.04
CA LYS A 82 -2.83 -10.00 0.27
C LYS A 82 -1.43 -10.59 0.04
N TRP A 83 -0.86 -11.25 1.04
CA TRP A 83 0.44 -11.90 0.91
C TRP A 83 0.40 -13.18 0.07
N ASP A 84 -0.71 -13.94 0.11
CA ASP A 84 -0.93 -15.05 -0.80
C ASP A 84 -1.02 -14.58 -2.26
N ASP A 85 -1.79 -13.52 -2.52
CA ASP A 85 -1.88 -12.90 -3.84
C ASP A 85 -0.51 -12.35 -4.30
N TYR A 86 0.26 -11.75 -3.40
CA TYR A 86 1.64 -11.33 -3.70
C TYR A 86 2.52 -12.52 -4.10
N ALA A 87 2.49 -13.62 -3.34
CA ALA A 87 3.30 -14.80 -3.64
C ALA A 87 2.92 -15.41 -5.00
N ASN A 88 1.63 -15.50 -5.31
CA ASN A 88 1.15 -15.98 -6.62
C ASN A 88 1.62 -15.06 -7.76
N ARG A 89 1.50 -13.74 -7.61
CA ARG A 89 1.99 -12.77 -8.61
C ARG A 89 3.51 -12.80 -8.73
N PHE A 90 4.22 -13.04 -7.65
CA PHE A 90 5.68 -13.18 -7.65
C PHE A 90 6.12 -14.37 -8.49
N LEU A 91 5.54 -15.55 -8.25
CA LEU A 91 5.86 -16.76 -9.02
C LEU A 91 5.52 -16.58 -10.50
N ALA A 92 4.34 -16.03 -10.81
CA ALA A 92 3.93 -15.77 -12.19
C ALA A 92 4.81 -14.75 -12.91
N HIS A 93 5.17 -13.63 -12.25
CA HIS A 93 5.98 -12.57 -12.85
C HIS A 93 7.39 -13.04 -13.19
N TYR A 94 8.01 -13.88 -12.36
CA TYR A 94 9.36 -14.40 -12.57
C TYR A 94 9.41 -15.79 -13.25
N ASN A 95 8.27 -16.27 -13.76
CA ASN A 95 8.11 -17.58 -14.42
C ASN A 95 8.64 -18.76 -13.58
N ILE A 96 8.41 -18.74 -12.26
CA ILE A 96 8.81 -19.81 -11.36
C ILE A 96 7.69 -20.86 -11.32
N ALA A 97 8.02 -22.11 -11.67
CA ALA A 97 7.06 -23.22 -11.61
C ALA A 97 6.68 -23.55 -10.17
N ASP A 98 5.45 -24.04 -9.95
CA ASP A 98 4.92 -24.33 -8.62
C ASP A 98 5.73 -25.42 -7.87
N ASP A 99 6.38 -26.32 -8.60
CA ASP A 99 7.23 -27.39 -8.08
C ASP A 99 8.72 -26.99 -7.95
N ALA A 100 9.07 -25.77 -8.34
CA ALA A 100 10.44 -25.28 -8.25
C ALA A 100 10.88 -25.08 -6.78
N PRO A 101 12.17 -25.32 -6.46
CA PRO A 101 12.70 -25.11 -5.11
C PRO A 101 12.46 -23.69 -4.55
N GLU A 102 12.51 -22.68 -5.41
CA GLU A 102 12.26 -21.27 -5.10
C GLU A 102 10.81 -21.05 -4.65
N ALA A 103 9.84 -21.66 -5.34
CA ALA A 103 8.42 -21.61 -4.96
C ALA A 103 8.21 -22.27 -3.60
N GLY A 104 8.79 -23.45 -3.38
CA GLY A 104 8.74 -24.14 -2.09
C GLY A 104 9.34 -23.32 -0.94
N ARG A 105 10.48 -22.65 -1.17
CA ARG A 105 11.12 -21.75 -0.18
C ARG A 105 10.27 -20.53 0.13
N LEU A 106 9.66 -19.90 -0.88
CA LEU A 106 8.75 -18.77 -0.68
C LEU A 106 7.55 -19.17 0.17
N MET A 107 6.92 -20.30 -0.16
CA MET A 107 5.76 -20.81 0.60
C MET A 107 6.14 -21.22 2.02
N TYR A 108 7.34 -21.77 2.21
CA TYR A 108 7.88 -22.07 3.54
C TYR A 108 8.07 -20.81 4.38
N LEU A 109 8.63 -19.73 3.80
CA LEU A 109 8.78 -18.46 4.51
C LEU A 109 7.42 -17.84 4.87
N LEU A 110 6.46 -17.91 3.95
CA LEU A 110 5.14 -17.29 4.10
C LEU A 110 4.25 -18.04 5.10
N ASN A 111 4.14 -19.36 4.97
CA ASN A 111 3.17 -20.20 5.68
C ASN A 111 3.79 -21.10 6.77
N GLY A 112 5.11 -21.25 6.79
CA GLY A 112 5.80 -22.22 7.63
C GLY A 112 5.74 -23.65 7.07
N PRO A 113 6.50 -24.59 7.65
CA PRO A 113 6.39 -26.00 7.30
C PRO A 113 5.10 -26.62 7.84
N ALA A 114 4.58 -27.66 7.19
CA ALA A 114 3.49 -28.46 7.74
C ALA A 114 3.90 -29.20 9.03
N GLN A 115 5.17 -29.59 9.12
CA GLN A 115 5.77 -30.20 10.30
C GLN A 115 7.27 -29.89 10.37
N PHE A 116 7.78 -29.65 11.56
CA PHE A 116 9.23 -29.67 11.81
C PHE A 116 9.67 -31.12 11.92
N SER A 117 10.79 -31.51 11.33
CA SER A 117 11.21 -32.92 11.24
C SER A 117 12.71 -33.06 11.39
N VAL A 118 13.15 -34.00 12.21
CA VAL A 118 14.56 -34.33 12.42
C VAL A 118 14.75 -35.84 12.32
N LYS A 119 15.83 -36.25 11.67
CA LYS A 119 16.19 -37.67 11.56
C LYS A 119 16.49 -38.25 12.94
N LEU A 120 15.85 -39.36 13.28
CA LEU A 120 16.06 -40.11 14.51
C LEU A 120 15.96 -41.60 14.21
N GLU A 121 17.04 -42.36 14.46
CA GLU A 121 17.09 -43.79 14.09
C GLU A 121 16.13 -44.66 14.91
N ALA A 122 16.00 -44.40 16.22
CA ALA A 122 15.09 -45.10 17.12
C ALA A 122 14.80 -44.24 18.37
N LEU A 123 13.66 -44.50 19.02
CA LEU A 123 13.38 -43.94 20.34
C LEU A 123 14.25 -44.63 21.41
N PRO A 124 14.73 -43.89 22.43
CA PRO A 124 15.47 -44.48 23.53
C PRO A 124 14.55 -45.35 24.41
N PRO A 125 15.10 -46.31 25.17
CA PRO A 125 14.33 -47.15 26.07
C PRO A 125 13.49 -46.29 27.03
N GLY A 126 12.21 -46.66 27.22
CA GLY A 126 11.29 -45.95 28.11
C GLY A 126 10.52 -44.79 27.46
N VAL A 127 10.97 -44.26 26.31
CA VAL A 127 10.25 -43.23 25.55
C VAL A 127 9.33 -43.88 24.50
N THR A 128 8.03 -43.65 24.62
CA THR A 128 7.00 -44.17 23.71
C THR A 128 6.18 -43.04 23.10
N GLN A 129 5.55 -43.31 21.94
CA GLN A 129 4.65 -42.33 21.30
C GLN A 129 3.52 -41.87 22.24
N GLU A 130 2.96 -42.78 23.04
CA GLU A 130 1.92 -42.47 24.03
C GLU A 130 2.38 -41.44 25.08
N LYS A 131 3.64 -41.53 25.53
CA LYS A 131 4.20 -40.59 26.51
C LYS A 131 4.49 -39.22 25.91
N MET A 132 4.86 -39.17 24.63
CA MET A 132 5.08 -37.91 23.90
C MET A 132 3.75 -37.21 23.56
N GLY A 133 2.66 -37.97 23.41
CA GLY A 133 1.34 -37.42 23.16
C GLY A 133 1.29 -36.61 21.86
N ARG A 134 0.73 -35.39 21.93
CA ARG A 134 0.66 -34.46 20.79
C ARG A 134 1.92 -33.60 20.62
N MET A 135 2.86 -33.63 21.58
CA MET A 135 4.05 -32.77 21.57
C MET A 135 5.02 -33.15 20.45
N ALA A 136 5.11 -34.44 20.11
CA ALA A 136 5.96 -34.94 19.03
C ALA A 136 5.45 -36.30 18.49
N GLN A 137 5.73 -36.59 17.23
CA GLN A 137 5.38 -37.83 16.56
C GLN A 137 6.65 -38.51 16.00
N PHE A 138 6.83 -39.80 16.29
CA PHE A 138 7.91 -40.60 15.73
C PHE A 138 7.37 -41.55 14.64
N ASP A 139 7.90 -41.44 13.43
CA ASP A 139 7.65 -42.37 12.33
C ASP A 139 8.82 -43.38 12.24
N PRO A 140 8.63 -44.64 12.67
CA PRO A 140 9.69 -45.64 12.66
C PRO A 140 10.08 -46.10 11.25
N ALA A 141 9.18 -46.00 10.27
CA ALA A 141 9.47 -46.40 8.88
C ALA A 141 10.35 -45.35 8.21
N LYS A 142 10.08 -44.06 8.45
CA LYS A 142 10.87 -42.95 7.90
C LYS A 142 12.06 -42.57 8.78
N LYS A 143 12.11 -43.04 10.04
CA LYS A 143 13.13 -42.70 11.04
C LYS A 143 13.19 -41.19 11.28
N ILE A 144 12.02 -40.60 11.50
CA ILE A 144 11.85 -39.16 11.68
C ILE A 144 11.07 -38.91 12.98
N LEU A 145 11.56 -37.96 13.77
CA LEU A 145 10.80 -37.32 14.83
C LEU A 145 10.27 -35.98 14.30
N SER A 146 8.98 -35.72 14.45
CA SER A 146 8.33 -34.50 13.97
C SER A 146 7.45 -33.82 15.01
N VAL A 147 7.22 -32.53 14.82
CA VAL A 147 6.27 -31.69 15.57
C VAL A 147 5.37 -31.00 14.55
N ASP A 148 4.07 -30.88 14.85
CA ASP A 148 3.13 -30.16 14.00
C ASP A 148 3.56 -28.69 13.82
N GLY A 149 3.62 -28.25 12.56
CA GLY A 149 4.16 -26.94 12.21
C GLY A 149 3.36 -25.78 12.79
N LYS A 150 2.05 -25.94 12.99
CA LYS A 150 1.16 -24.91 13.53
C LYS A 150 1.11 -24.90 15.06
N GLN A 151 1.30 -26.05 15.68
CA GLN A 151 1.31 -26.15 17.15
C GLN A 151 2.63 -25.63 17.72
N HIS A 152 3.74 -25.82 16.99
CA HIS A 152 5.11 -25.61 17.49
C HIS A 152 5.38 -26.44 18.77
N LEU A 153 6.60 -26.39 19.29
CA LEU A 153 6.96 -27.02 20.55
C LEU A 153 7.25 -25.94 21.59
N LEU A 154 6.43 -25.85 22.64
CA LEU A 154 6.65 -24.87 23.72
C LEU A 154 7.85 -25.27 24.59
N ALA A 155 8.46 -24.31 25.29
CA ALA A 155 9.60 -24.58 26.18
C ALA A 155 9.26 -25.63 27.26
N ALA A 156 8.08 -25.52 27.86
CA ALA A 156 7.60 -26.49 28.85
C ALA A 156 7.35 -27.88 28.26
N GLU A 157 6.92 -27.96 26.99
CA GLU A 157 6.69 -29.23 26.29
C GLU A 157 8.00 -29.88 25.88
N ARG A 158 8.98 -29.09 25.42
CA ARG A 158 10.36 -29.53 25.22
C ARG A 158 10.92 -30.13 26.50
N ASP A 159 10.79 -29.44 27.64
CA ASP A 159 11.32 -29.93 28.92
C ASP A 159 10.62 -31.22 29.35
N ARG A 160 9.31 -31.34 29.12
CA ARG A 160 8.58 -32.60 29.32
C ARG A 160 9.13 -33.72 28.45
N LEU A 161 9.36 -33.49 27.15
CA LEU A 161 9.93 -34.48 26.24
C LEU A 161 11.34 -34.92 26.67
N LEU A 162 12.20 -33.97 27.07
CA LEU A 162 13.55 -34.28 27.56
C LEU A 162 13.53 -35.13 28.84
N ASN A 163 12.56 -34.88 29.73
CA ASN A 163 12.38 -35.63 30.97
C ASN A 163 11.77 -37.03 30.80
N LEU A 164 11.33 -37.42 29.60
CA LEU A 164 10.88 -38.79 29.32
C LEU A 164 12.04 -39.80 29.29
N VAL A 165 13.28 -39.33 29.12
CA VAL A 165 14.47 -40.18 29.10
C VAL A 165 14.87 -40.52 30.53
N ASP A 166 14.83 -41.80 30.90
CA ASP A 166 15.24 -42.28 32.21
C ASP A 166 16.71 -41.93 32.52
N THR A 167 16.98 -41.52 33.76
CA THR A 167 18.32 -41.13 34.22
C THR A 167 19.34 -42.26 34.09
N SER A 168 18.92 -43.52 34.23
CA SER A 168 19.77 -44.71 34.07
C SER A 168 20.17 -44.99 32.61
N ALA A 169 19.45 -44.42 31.63
CA ALA A 169 19.71 -44.59 30.20
C ALA A 169 20.23 -43.29 29.54
N ALA A 170 20.51 -42.25 30.35
CA ALA A 170 20.80 -40.90 29.89
C ALA A 170 22.05 -40.78 29.01
N ASP A 171 23.03 -41.67 29.19
CA ASP A 171 24.32 -41.67 28.49
C ASP A 171 24.34 -42.60 27.26
N THR A 172 23.21 -43.22 26.92
CA THR A 172 23.14 -44.07 25.71
C THR A 172 23.19 -43.22 24.43
N PRO A 173 23.81 -43.71 23.34
CA PRO A 173 23.83 -42.99 22.06
C PRO A 173 22.43 -42.64 21.55
N ALA A 174 21.44 -43.51 21.77
CA ALA A 174 20.04 -43.27 21.41
C ALA A 174 19.40 -42.13 22.23
N ALA A 175 19.67 -42.07 23.54
CA ALA A 175 19.19 -40.98 24.40
C ALA A 175 19.80 -39.63 23.99
N THR A 176 21.11 -39.59 23.69
CA THR A 176 21.79 -38.38 23.22
C THR A 176 21.22 -37.93 21.87
N ALA A 177 21.04 -38.85 20.91
CA ALA A 177 20.43 -38.54 19.62
C ALA A 177 19.01 -37.98 19.77
N TYR A 178 18.19 -38.57 20.66
CA TYR A 178 16.84 -38.09 20.95
C TYR A 178 16.84 -36.68 21.55
N LYS A 179 17.65 -36.42 22.59
CA LYS A 179 17.75 -35.09 23.22
C LYS A 179 18.17 -34.03 22.19
N ASN A 180 19.15 -34.36 21.34
CA ASN A 180 19.58 -33.48 20.25
C ASN A 180 18.46 -33.25 19.23
N ALA A 181 17.69 -34.28 18.87
CA ALA A 181 16.57 -34.15 17.96
C ALA A 181 15.45 -33.27 18.53
N VAL A 182 15.07 -33.46 19.80
CA VAL A 182 14.07 -32.62 20.49
C VAL A 182 14.53 -31.16 20.56
N ASN A 183 15.78 -30.90 20.93
CA ASN A 183 16.33 -29.55 20.97
C ASN A 183 16.40 -28.91 19.56
N SER A 184 16.72 -29.70 18.53
CA SER A 184 16.72 -29.23 17.15
C SER A 184 15.29 -28.89 16.68
N LEU A 185 14.30 -29.73 16.97
CA LEU A 185 12.90 -29.46 16.67
C LEU A 185 12.40 -28.20 17.38
N TYR A 186 12.70 -28.05 18.67
CA TYR A 186 12.41 -26.83 19.41
C TYR A 186 13.03 -25.60 18.75
N THR A 187 14.33 -25.68 18.40
CA THR A 187 15.07 -24.57 17.77
C THR A 187 14.54 -24.25 16.37
N GLN A 188 14.08 -25.24 15.62
CA GLN A 188 13.42 -25.00 14.32
C GLN A 188 12.06 -24.32 14.52
N GLY A 189 11.29 -24.78 15.50
CA GLY A 189 9.96 -24.26 15.83
C GLY A 189 9.95 -22.85 16.40
N THR A 190 11.08 -22.29 16.86
CA THR A 190 11.13 -20.87 17.28
C THR A 190 11.09 -19.90 16.11
N ARG A 191 11.34 -20.36 14.88
CA ARG A 191 11.28 -19.52 13.67
C ARG A 191 9.84 -19.48 13.18
N LEU A 192 9.19 -18.36 13.43
CA LEU A 192 7.85 -18.09 12.93
C LEU A 192 7.89 -17.68 11.45
N SER A 193 6.97 -18.23 10.67
CA SER A 193 6.67 -17.76 9.31
C SER A 193 6.12 -16.33 9.31
N TYR A 194 6.06 -15.70 8.15
CA TYR A 194 5.52 -14.35 8.04
C TYR A 194 4.06 -14.27 8.52
N LYS A 195 3.20 -15.23 8.15
CA LYS A 195 1.80 -15.23 8.61
C LYS A 195 1.66 -15.48 10.12
N GLU A 196 2.53 -16.28 10.72
CA GLU A 196 2.54 -16.45 12.18
C GLU A 196 3.01 -15.18 12.89
N ARG A 197 4.06 -14.52 12.39
CA ARG A 197 4.50 -13.21 12.90
C ARG A 197 3.40 -12.15 12.78
N LEU A 198 2.66 -12.16 11.67
CA LEU A 198 1.49 -11.31 11.47
C LEU A 198 0.38 -11.63 12.48
N ALA A 199 0.11 -12.91 12.73
CA ALA A 199 -0.87 -13.33 13.73
C ALA A 199 -0.44 -12.89 15.14
N VAL A 200 0.83 -12.99 15.50
CA VAL A 200 1.36 -12.48 16.76
C VAL A 200 1.08 -10.97 16.88
N LEU A 201 1.41 -10.19 15.85
CA LEU A 201 1.17 -8.74 15.86
C LEU A 201 -0.32 -8.36 15.93
N LEU A 202 -1.20 -9.07 15.23
CA LEU A 202 -2.60 -8.65 15.06
C LEU A 202 -3.61 -9.39 15.95
N LYS A 203 -3.20 -10.50 16.58
CA LYS A 203 -4.07 -11.34 17.42
C LYS A 203 -3.45 -11.69 18.77
N GLY A 204 -2.12 -11.72 18.87
CA GLY A 204 -1.42 -12.22 20.05
C GLY A 204 -0.89 -11.14 20.99
N ASP A 205 -0.48 -9.98 20.48
CA ASP A 205 0.18 -8.92 21.24
C ASP A 205 -0.82 -8.16 22.15
N PRO A 206 -0.73 -8.32 23.49
CA PRO A 206 -1.64 -7.69 24.44
C PRO A 206 -1.70 -6.17 24.35
N GLU A 207 -0.62 -5.51 23.95
CA GLU A 207 -0.59 -4.05 23.80
C GLU A 207 -1.41 -3.61 22.59
N ARG A 208 -1.45 -4.43 21.53
CA ARG A 208 -2.15 -4.14 20.28
C ARG A 208 -3.62 -4.51 20.30
N VAL A 209 -3.94 -5.72 20.79
CA VAL A 209 -5.32 -6.25 20.77
C VAL A 209 -6.08 -6.02 22.08
N GLY A 210 -5.35 -5.67 23.15
CA GLY A 210 -5.92 -5.50 24.47
C GLY A 210 -5.99 -6.80 25.26
N VAL A 211 -6.38 -6.68 26.53
CA VAL A 211 -6.54 -7.83 27.43
C VAL A 211 -7.92 -7.78 28.04
N ILE A 212 -8.66 -8.88 27.90
CA ILE A 212 -9.91 -9.09 28.62
C ILE A 212 -9.57 -9.94 29.84
N GLN A 213 -9.62 -9.33 31.02
CA GLN A 213 -9.52 -10.07 32.27
C GLN A 213 -10.88 -10.70 32.57
N ARG A 214 -10.89 -12.03 32.70
CA ARG A 214 -12.08 -12.81 33.05
C ARG A 214 -11.91 -13.44 34.43
N GLU A 215 -12.97 -13.40 35.24
CA GLU A 215 -13.05 -14.13 36.49
C GLU A 215 -13.16 -15.65 36.25
N LYS A 216 -12.97 -16.46 37.30
CA LYS A 216 -13.02 -17.94 37.23
C LYS A 216 -14.38 -18.49 36.76
N ASP A 217 -15.45 -17.69 36.84
CA ASP A 217 -16.80 -17.99 36.37
C ASP A 217 -17.07 -17.53 34.92
N GLY A 218 -16.07 -16.94 34.26
CA GLY A 218 -16.11 -16.50 32.86
C GLY A 218 -16.63 -15.07 32.65
N LYS A 219 -16.96 -14.32 33.71
CA LYS A 219 -17.40 -12.93 33.59
C LYS A 219 -16.24 -11.99 33.29
N GLU A 220 -16.45 -11.04 32.39
CA GLU A 220 -15.46 -10.01 32.04
C GLU A 220 -15.42 -8.95 33.13
N VAL A 221 -14.25 -8.79 33.77
CA VAL A 221 -14.03 -7.88 34.91
C VAL A 221 -13.46 -6.55 34.43
N GLU A 222 -12.48 -6.61 33.53
CA GLU A 222 -11.79 -5.42 33.03
C GLU A 222 -11.32 -5.67 31.59
N LYS A 223 -11.64 -4.75 30.67
CA LYS A 223 -11.13 -4.75 29.30
C LYS A 223 -10.11 -3.63 29.15
N ARG A 224 -8.82 -4.00 29.08
CA ARG A 224 -7.77 -3.08 28.67
C ARG A 224 -7.82 -2.94 27.15
N ILE A 225 -8.10 -1.73 26.67
CA ILE A 225 -8.16 -1.40 25.24
C ILE A 225 -6.75 -1.52 24.63
N GLY A 226 -6.64 -2.22 23.51
CA GLY A 226 -5.40 -2.30 22.73
C GLY A 226 -5.22 -1.12 21.77
N GLU A 227 -4.00 -0.91 21.26
CA GLU A 227 -3.70 0.20 20.35
C GLU A 227 -4.58 0.20 19.07
N ILE A 228 -4.98 -0.97 18.55
CA ILE A 228 -5.83 -1.06 17.36
C ILE A 228 -7.24 -0.53 17.64
N GLU A 229 -7.84 -0.92 18.76
CA GLU A 229 -9.16 -0.44 19.17
C GLU A 229 -9.11 1.04 19.56
N LEU A 230 -8.04 1.48 20.22
CA LEU A 230 -7.78 2.89 20.48
C LEU A 230 -7.68 3.70 19.19
N TYR A 231 -7.01 3.16 18.17
CA TYR A 231 -6.90 3.83 16.86
C TYR A 231 -8.26 4.03 16.22
N GLN A 232 -9.08 2.99 16.16
CA GLN A 232 -10.44 3.09 15.63
C GLN A 232 -11.27 4.13 16.40
N ALA A 233 -11.23 4.09 17.74
CA ALA A 233 -11.95 5.05 18.56
C ALA A 233 -11.50 6.50 18.34
N GLN A 234 -10.20 6.74 18.13
CA GLN A 234 -9.66 8.07 17.85
C GLN A 234 -10.01 8.57 16.45
N ILE A 235 -10.14 7.67 15.45
CA ILE A 235 -10.70 8.04 14.13
C ILE A 235 -12.13 8.54 14.31
N ASP A 236 -12.98 7.77 14.99
CA ASP A 236 -14.40 8.10 15.16
C ASP A 236 -14.57 9.41 15.94
N ARG A 237 -13.78 9.60 17.00
CA ARG A 237 -13.73 10.85 17.77
C ARG A 237 -13.29 12.03 16.92
N TYR A 238 -12.24 11.87 16.12
CA TYR A 238 -11.73 12.92 15.25
C TYR A 238 -12.80 13.35 14.23
N GLU A 239 -13.44 12.40 13.55
CA GLU A 239 -14.48 12.70 12.56
C GLU A 239 -15.72 13.35 13.21
N ALA A 240 -16.12 12.91 14.41
CA ALA A 240 -17.21 13.53 15.15
C ALA A 240 -16.90 14.98 15.54
N ASN A 241 -15.67 15.26 16.01
CA ASN A 241 -15.23 16.62 16.35
C ASN A 241 -15.10 17.50 15.10
N HIS A 242 -14.56 16.93 14.01
CA HIS A 242 -14.41 17.62 12.73
C HIS A 242 -15.77 18.08 12.18
N ALA A 243 -16.81 17.26 12.29
CA ALA A 243 -18.16 17.61 11.87
C ALA A 243 -18.78 18.78 12.69
N GLN A 244 -18.30 19.02 13.92
CA GLN A 244 -18.85 20.02 14.84
C GLN A 244 -17.98 21.28 14.97
N ALA A 245 -16.78 21.29 14.39
CA ALA A 245 -15.83 22.39 14.53
C ALA A 245 -16.31 23.65 13.77
N LYS A 246 -16.33 24.78 14.49
CA LYS A 246 -16.76 26.09 13.99
C LYS A 246 -15.80 27.21 14.37
N THR A 247 -15.09 27.06 15.49
CA THR A 247 -14.20 28.09 16.05
C THR A 247 -12.74 27.78 15.76
N LYS A 248 -11.88 28.81 15.70
CA LYS A 248 -10.43 28.63 15.51
C LYS A 248 -9.84 27.65 16.54
N TYR A 249 -10.20 27.79 17.81
CA TYR A 249 -9.74 26.89 18.88
C TYR A 249 -10.09 25.41 18.61
N GLN A 250 -11.28 25.12 18.08
CA GLN A 250 -11.66 23.75 17.72
C GLN A 250 -10.83 23.21 16.56
N TRP A 251 -10.49 24.05 15.58
CA TRP A 251 -9.59 23.68 14.47
C TRP A 251 -8.16 23.44 14.95
N ASP A 252 -7.62 24.29 15.83
CA ASP A 252 -6.30 24.10 16.44
C ASP A 252 -6.24 22.78 17.26
N HIS A 253 -7.33 22.46 17.96
CA HIS A 253 -7.45 21.19 18.68
C HIS A 253 -7.53 19.99 17.73
N LEU A 254 -8.27 20.10 16.62
CA LEU A 254 -8.33 19.07 15.58
C LEU A 254 -6.96 18.83 14.93
N GLU A 255 -6.16 19.86 14.71
CA GLU A 255 -4.80 19.68 14.19
C GLU A 255 -3.94 18.84 15.14
N THR A 256 -4.06 19.09 16.45
CA THR A 256 -3.39 18.29 17.48
C THR A 256 -3.89 16.84 17.48
N GLN A 257 -5.21 16.64 17.48
CA GLN A 257 -5.82 15.31 17.38
C GLN A 257 -5.38 14.57 16.11
N TRP A 258 -5.25 15.28 14.98
CA TRP A 258 -4.76 14.70 13.74
C TRP A 258 -3.32 14.23 13.84
N ARG A 259 -2.42 15.01 14.46
CA ARG A 259 -1.03 14.61 14.70
C ARG A 259 -0.96 13.35 15.57
N GLU A 260 -1.68 13.34 16.69
CA GLU A 260 -1.78 12.15 17.57
C GLU A 260 -2.34 10.93 16.83
N LEU A 261 -3.33 11.14 15.97
CA LEU A 261 -3.93 10.08 15.14
C LEU A 261 -2.93 9.53 14.12
N GLN A 262 -2.10 10.38 13.50
CA GLN A 262 -1.02 9.93 12.59
C GLN A 262 0.09 9.17 13.34
N ASP A 263 0.39 9.56 14.57
CA ASP A 263 1.35 8.83 15.43
C ASP A 263 0.82 7.45 15.80
N LEU A 264 -0.45 7.36 16.19
CA LEU A 264 -1.10 6.10 16.49
C LEU A 264 -1.21 5.21 15.26
N ARG A 265 -1.59 5.77 14.09
CA ARG A 265 -1.57 5.07 12.80
C ARG A 265 -0.19 4.45 12.53
N ARG A 266 0.89 5.21 12.70
CA ARG A 266 2.26 4.72 12.49
C ARG A 266 2.62 3.58 13.43
N ARG A 267 2.21 3.64 14.71
CA ARG A 267 2.46 2.56 15.69
C ARG A 267 1.72 1.27 15.32
N VAL A 268 0.45 1.36 14.92
CA VAL A 268 -0.33 0.16 14.61
C VAL A 268 0.00 -0.42 13.23
N VAL A 269 0.13 0.42 12.20
CA VAL A 269 0.35 0.00 10.81
C VAL A 269 1.82 -0.26 10.49
N GLY A 270 2.74 0.54 11.04
CA GLY A 270 4.16 0.55 10.67
C GLY A 270 4.85 -0.81 10.79
N PRO A 271 4.67 -1.55 11.91
CA PRO A 271 5.28 -2.89 12.05
C PRO A 271 4.74 -3.92 11.06
N VAL A 272 3.47 -3.81 10.64
CA VAL A 272 2.92 -4.69 9.58
C VAL A 272 3.52 -4.33 8.22
N GLN A 273 3.69 -3.03 7.92
CA GLN A 273 4.36 -2.58 6.70
C GLN A 273 5.83 -3.03 6.64
N ALA A 274 6.54 -2.94 7.77
CA ALA A 274 7.91 -3.43 7.89
C ALA A 274 7.98 -4.96 7.67
N LEU A 275 7.02 -5.70 8.22
CA LEU A 275 6.93 -7.15 8.03
C LEU A 275 6.63 -7.53 6.56
N GLU A 276 5.76 -6.79 5.87
CA GLU A 276 5.53 -6.97 4.43
C GLU A 276 6.79 -6.66 3.61
N GLN A 277 7.53 -5.60 3.96
CA GLN A 277 8.78 -5.28 3.27
C GLN A 277 9.81 -6.39 3.45
N GLU A 278 9.95 -6.92 4.67
CA GLU A 278 10.87 -8.03 4.95
C GLU A 278 10.51 -9.31 4.17
N LEU A 279 9.22 -9.60 4.02
CA LEU A 279 8.72 -10.68 3.15
C LEU A 279 9.16 -10.46 1.70
N ARG A 280 8.98 -9.25 1.16
CA ARG A 280 9.38 -8.90 -0.22
C ARG A 280 10.88 -9.03 -0.41
N ASP A 281 11.67 -8.46 0.50
CA ASP A 281 13.14 -8.53 0.47
C ASP A 281 13.62 -9.99 0.56
N SER A 282 12.95 -10.83 1.34
CA SER A 282 13.26 -12.25 1.47
C SER A 282 12.90 -13.04 0.21
N ALA A 283 11.80 -12.68 -0.45
CA ALA A 283 11.39 -13.26 -1.72
C ALA A 283 12.38 -12.89 -2.83
N GLU A 284 12.79 -11.62 -2.93
CA GLU A 284 13.75 -11.14 -3.93
C GLU A 284 15.11 -11.84 -3.84
N LYS A 285 15.54 -12.25 -2.63
CA LYS A 285 16.76 -13.05 -2.43
C LYS A 285 16.70 -14.46 -3.03
N LEU A 286 15.52 -14.94 -3.40
CA LEU A 286 15.34 -16.24 -4.07
C LEU A 286 15.58 -16.16 -5.57
N LEU A 287 15.65 -14.96 -6.14
CA LEU A 287 15.72 -14.74 -7.58
C LEU A 287 17.14 -14.85 -8.13
N SER A 288 17.25 -15.30 -9.38
CA SER A 288 18.47 -15.19 -10.17
C SER A 288 18.72 -13.76 -10.63
N SER A 289 19.94 -13.46 -11.08
CA SER A 289 20.27 -12.15 -11.65
C SER A 289 19.39 -11.78 -12.85
N ASP A 290 19.06 -12.75 -13.71
CA ASP A 290 18.20 -12.54 -14.87
C ASP A 290 16.75 -12.24 -14.47
N GLN A 291 16.25 -12.90 -13.42
CA GLN A 291 14.93 -12.62 -12.87
C GLN A 291 14.86 -11.24 -12.22
N LEU A 292 15.89 -10.82 -11.48
CA LEU A 292 15.97 -9.46 -10.92
C LEU A 292 15.93 -8.39 -12.03
N ALA A 293 16.51 -8.67 -13.20
CA ALA A 293 16.46 -7.76 -14.35
C ALA A 293 15.04 -7.58 -14.96
N MET A 294 14.09 -8.47 -14.65
CA MET A 294 12.68 -8.34 -15.08
C MET A 294 11.93 -7.20 -14.35
N GLY A 295 12.53 -6.61 -13.32
CA GLY A 295 11.94 -5.54 -12.52
C GLY A 295 11.00 -6.05 -11.42
N PRO A 296 10.41 -5.12 -10.64
CA PRO A 296 9.61 -5.46 -9.46
C PRO A 296 8.28 -6.12 -9.82
N VAL A 297 7.75 -6.94 -8.92
CA VAL A 297 6.42 -7.55 -9.06
C VAL A 297 5.35 -6.48 -9.27
N PRO A 298 4.50 -6.58 -10.32
CA PRO A 298 3.45 -5.61 -10.60
C PRO A 298 2.51 -5.46 -9.41
N GLN A 299 2.27 -4.24 -8.94
CA GLN A 299 1.36 -3.95 -7.84
C GLN A 299 -0.11 -4.25 -8.22
N PRO A 300 -0.95 -4.69 -7.26
CA PRO A 300 -2.33 -5.08 -7.55
C PRO A 300 -3.20 -3.85 -7.86
N TRP A 301 -4.28 -4.04 -8.62
CA TRP A 301 -5.22 -2.99 -9.01
C TRP A 301 -6.16 -2.61 -7.86
N THR A 302 -5.66 -1.83 -6.91
CA THR A 302 -6.45 -1.20 -5.83
C THR A 302 -7.16 0.06 -6.29
N GLU A 303 -8.13 0.54 -5.51
CA GLU A 303 -8.86 1.78 -5.75
C GLU A 303 -7.91 2.97 -5.89
N ALA A 304 -6.93 3.07 -4.98
CA ALA A 304 -5.87 4.06 -5.00
C ALA A 304 -4.97 3.96 -6.24
N ARG A 305 -4.64 2.74 -6.71
CA ARG A 305 -3.86 2.54 -7.92
C ARG A 305 -4.62 2.97 -9.16
N VAL A 306 -5.89 2.59 -9.29
CA VAL A 306 -6.74 3.01 -10.42
C VAL A 306 -6.79 4.54 -10.52
N LEU A 307 -6.98 5.22 -9.39
CA LEU A 307 -7.01 6.67 -9.36
C LEU A 307 -5.66 7.29 -9.74
N SER A 308 -4.57 6.73 -9.23
CA SER A 308 -3.20 7.17 -9.59
C SER A 308 -2.95 7.05 -11.09
N TRP A 309 -3.34 5.93 -11.71
CA TRP A 309 -3.23 5.73 -13.16
C TRP A 309 -4.11 6.70 -13.96
N ARG A 310 -5.35 6.96 -13.52
CA ARG A 310 -6.22 7.96 -14.16
C ARG A 310 -5.58 9.34 -14.13
N THR A 311 -5.01 9.73 -13.00
CA THR A 311 -4.31 11.00 -12.86
C THR A 311 -3.11 11.11 -13.80
N MET A 312 -2.25 10.09 -13.82
CA MET A 312 -1.08 10.02 -14.71
C MET A 312 -1.49 10.21 -16.18
N TRP A 313 -2.42 9.38 -16.66
CA TRP A 313 -2.85 9.43 -18.05
C TRP A 313 -3.59 10.71 -18.39
N SER A 314 -4.37 11.28 -17.47
CA SER A 314 -5.07 12.55 -17.72
C SER A 314 -4.07 13.68 -17.96
N LEU A 315 -3.03 13.79 -17.12
CA LEU A 315 -1.96 14.77 -17.31
C LEU A 315 -1.23 14.58 -18.65
N THR A 316 -0.82 13.35 -18.95
CA THR A 316 -0.13 13.00 -20.20
C THR A 316 -0.98 13.31 -21.42
N ILE A 317 -2.25 12.90 -21.44
CA ILE A 317 -3.15 13.09 -22.59
C ILE A 317 -3.47 14.57 -22.77
N PHE A 318 -3.89 15.29 -21.73
CA PHE A 318 -4.20 16.72 -21.86
C PHE A 318 -2.96 17.53 -22.25
N GLY A 319 -1.80 17.24 -21.67
CA GLY A 319 -0.54 17.86 -22.04
C GLY A 319 -0.17 17.62 -23.51
N PHE A 320 -0.24 16.37 -23.96
CA PHE A 320 0.04 16.01 -25.36
C PHE A 320 -0.92 16.69 -26.35
N LEU A 321 -2.24 16.67 -26.06
CA LEU A 321 -3.26 17.31 -26.89
C LEU A 321 -3.04 18.84 -27.01
N LEU A 322 -2.60 19.50 -25.93
CA LEU A 322 -2.26 20.92 -25.94
C LEU A 322 -1.01 21.21 -26.78
N ILE A 323 -0.01 20.34 -26.76
CA ILE A 323 1.21 20.52 -27.58
C ILE A 323 0.88 20.42 -29.07
N ILE A 324 0.23 19.33 -29.48
CA ILE A 324 -0.13 19.10 -30.89
C ILE A 324 -1.26 20.03 -31.37
N GLY A 325 -2.00 20.62 -30.43
CA GLY A 325 -3.14 21.50 -30.69
C GLY A 325 -4.33 20.74 -31.28
N LEU A 326 -4.67 19.57 -30.71
CA LEU A 326 -5.83 18.75 -31.07
C LEU A 326 -6.86 18.77 -29.94
N GLY A 327 -8.10 19.15 -30.23
CA GLY A 327 -9.14 19.31 -29.22
C GLY A 327 -8.75 20.35 -28.16
N THR A 328 -8.06 21.42 -28.54
CA THR A 328 -7.34 22.33 -27.63
C THR A 328 -8.23 22.85 -26.49
N ARG A 329 -9.49 23.21 -26.80
CA ARG A 329 -10.45 23.70 -25.79
C ARG A 329 -10.81 22.62 -24.77
N PHE A 330 -11.04 21.40 -25.24
CA PHE A 330 -11.36 20.27 -24.37
C PHE A 330 -10.17 19.91 -23.49
N ALA A 331 -8.97 19.82 -24.07
CA ALA A 331 -7.76 19.53 -23.33
C ALA A 331 -7.45 20.61 -22.27
N ALA A 332 -7.69 21.89 -22.60
CA ALA A 332 -7.50 22.99 -21.68
C ALA A 332 -8.51 22.98 -20.53
N VAL A 333 -9.81 22.79 -20.80
CA VAL A 333 -10.84 22.71 -19.75
C VAL A 333 -10.65 21.46 -18.89
N GLY A 334 -10.33 20.32 -19.49
CA GLY A 334 -10.04 19.08 -18.77
C GLY A 334 -8.81 19.18 -17.88
N GLY A 335 -7.72 19.76 -18.39
CA GLY A 335 -6.51 20.04 -17.61
C GLY A 335 -6.79 21.00 -16.45
N ALA A 336 -7.53 22.08 -16.69
CA ALA A 336 -7.92 23.02 -15.63
C ALA A 336 -8.76 22.33 -14.55
N GLY A 337 -9.75 21.52 -14.96
CA GLY A 337 -10.57 20.74 -14.04
C GLY A 337 -9.75 19.78 -13.18
N LEU A 338 -8.78 19.08 -13.77
CA LEU A 338 -7.88 18.18 -13.04
C LEU A 338 -7.02 18.92 -12.02
N LEU A 339 -6.43 20.06 -12.40
CA LEU A 339 -5.66 20.90 -11.47
C LEU A 339 -6.53 21.42 -10.31
N MET A 340 -7.77 21.82 -10.61
CA MET A 340 -8.73 22.23 -9.57
C MET A 340 -9.08 21.09 -8.62
N LEU A 341 -9.13 19.84 -9.07
CA LEU A 341 -9.33 18.70 -8.17
C LEU A 341 -8.17 18.55 -7.18
N PHE A 342 -6.92 18.80 -7.59
CA PHE A 342 -5.79 18.81 -6.66
C PHE A 342 -5.85 19.98 -5.68
N TYR A 343 -6.19 21.18 -6.16
CA TYR A 343 -6.39 22.35 -5.30
C TYR A 343 -7.46 22.08 -4.24
N LEU A 344 -8.59 21.49 -4.64
CA LEU A 344 -9.70 21.18 -3.74
C LEU A 344 -9.43 20.02 -2.79
N ALA A 345 -8.45 19.16 -3.08
CA ALA A 345 -8.05 18.09 -2.17
C ALA A 345 -7.32 18.62 -0.93
N ALA A 346 -6.57 19.71 -1.05
CA ALA A 346 -5.89 20.36 0.07
C ALA A 346 -5.87 21.89 -0.12
N PRO A 347 -7.03 22.55 -0.03
CA PRO A 347 -7.12 23.97 -0.30
C PRO A 347 -6.44 24.76 0.82
N PRO A 348 -5.62 25.78 0.52
CA PRO A 348 -4.98 26.62 1.54
C PRO A 348 -5.98 27.65 2.07
N TRP A 349 -7.10 27.20 2.66
CA TRP A 349 -8.18 28.07 3.15
C TRP A 349 -8.04 28.34 4.65
N PRO A 350 -8.61 29.44 5.16
CA PRO A 350 -8.66 29.66 6.60
C PRO A 350 -9.33 28.47 7.31
N GLY A 351 -8.65 27.89 8.29
CA GLY A 351 -9.15 26.75 9.06
C GLY A 351 -8.80 25.35 8.51
N THR A 352 -8.09 25.25 7.38
CA THR A 352 -7.47 23.99 6.97
C THR A 352 -6.03 23.91 7.50
N PRO A 353 -5.54 22.71 7.90
CA PRO A 353 -4.12 22.53 8.21
C PRO A 353 -3.25 22.99 7.04
N GLU A 354 -2.11 23.62 7.34
CA GLU A 354 -1.18 24.04 6.30
C GLU A 354 -0.66 22.81 5.54
N ALA A 355 -0.81 22.82 4.21
CA ALA A 355 -0.28 21.75 3.37
C ALA A 355 1.26 21.78 3.42
N PRO A 356 1.93 20.62 3.56
CA PRO A 356 3.39 20.58 3.54
C PRO A 356 3.91 21.03 2.17
N GLY A 357 4.63 22.16 2.13
CA GLY A 357 5.15 22.78 0.90
C GLY A 357 5.51 24.26 1.09
N ILE A 358 6.12 24.87 0.07
CA ILE A 358 6.66 26.25 0.10
C ILE A 358 5.61 27.31 -0.30
N GLU A 359 4.43 26.90 -0.79
CA GLU A 359 3.46 27.82 -1.38
C GLU A 359 2.45 28.37 -0.35
N HIS A 360 2.69 29.61 0.10
CA HIS A 360 1.87 30.31 1.10
C HIS A 360 0.98 31.40 0.48
N ASN A 361 0.07 31.06 -0.45
CA ASN A 361 -0.90 32.03 -0.98
C ASN A 361 -2.30 31.44 -1.17
N TYR A 362 -3.30 32.09 -0.58
CA TYR A 362 -4.71 31.68 -0.57
C TYR A 362 -5.34 31.60 -1.98
N ILE A 363 -5.07 32.61 -2.82
CA ILE A 363 -5.77 32.81 -4.10
C ILE A 363 -4.80 32.68 -5.28
N VAL A 364 -3.63 33.32 -5.21
CA VAL A 364 -2.63 33.30 -6.28
C VAL A 364 -1.52 32.32 -5.92
N ASN A 365 -1.77 31.04 -6.18
CA ASN A 365 -0.77 29.98 -6.09
C ASN A 365 -0.49 29.39 -7.48
N LYS A 366 0.50 28.50 -7.57
CA LYS A 366 0.91 27.89 -8.84
C LYS A 366 -0.27 27.22 -9.54
N VAL A 367 -1.03 26.41 -8.81
CA VAL A 367 -2.15 25.62 -9.34
C VAL A 367 -3.24 26.50 -9.94
N ASN A 368 -3.63 27.58 -9.28
CA ASN A 368 -4.66 28.51 -9.75
C ASN A 368 -4.18 29.31 -10.97
N MET A 369 -2.90 29.70 -11.00
CA MET A 369 -2.31 30.39 -12.15
C MET A 369 -2.25 29.49 -13.39
N GLU A 370 -1.94 28.21 -13.21
CA GLU A 370 -1.96 27.20 -14.27
C GLU A 370 -3.38 26.92 -14.76
N ALA A 371 -4.34 26.75 -13.86
CA ALA A 371 -5.75 26.57 -14.21
C ALA A 371 -6.30 27.79 -14.97
N LEU A 372 -5.99 29.01 -14.52
CA LEU A 372 -6.39 30.24 -15.22
C LEU A 372 -5.75 30.34 -16.61
N THR A 373 -4.48 29.96 -16.74
CA THR A 373 -3.77 29.91 -18.02
C THR A 373 -4.47 28.96 -19.00
N LEU A 374 -4.85 27.77 -18.53
CA LEU A 374 -5.59 26.80 -19.33
C LEU A 374 -6.97 27.35 -19.72
N LEU A 375 -7.71 28.00 -18.82
CA LEU A 375 -8.99 28.62 -19.16
C LEU A 375 -8.84 29.76 -20.18
N ALA A 376 -7.78 30.56 -20.09
CA ALA A 376 -7.45 31.57 -21.09
C ALA A 376 -7.16 30.94 -22.46
N ILE A 377 -6.43 29.82 -22.50
CA ILE A 377 -6.20 29.05 -23.72
C ILE A 377 -7.51 28.49 -24.28
N ALA A 378 -8.42 28.00 -23.42
CA ALA A 378 -9.72 27.47 -23.83
C ALA A 378 -10.61 28.55 -24.47
N ALA A 379 -10.51 29.79 -24.01
CA ALA A 379 -11.25 30.92 -24.54
C ALA A 379 -10.74 31.36 -25.93
N MET A 380 -9.49 31.06 -26.27
CA MET A 380 -8.84 31.52 -27.50
C MET A 380 -8.70 30.40 -28.54
N PRO A 381 -8.77 30.69 -29.85
CA PRO A 381 -8.65 29.68 -30.90
C PRO A 381 -7.18 29.30 -31.19
N THR A 382 -6.35 29.10 -30.17
CA THR A 382 -4.91 28.82 -30.29
C THR A 382 -4.63 27.56 -31.11
N GLY A 383 -5.46 26.53 -30.99
CA GLY A 383 -5.42 25.32 -31.83
C GLY A 383 -5.60 25.59 -33.33
N ARG A 384 -6.42 26.58 -33.69
CA ARG A 384 -6.61 26.98 -35.10
C ARG A 384 -5.47 27.84 -35.62
N TRP A 385 -4.82 28.61 -34.76
CA TRP A 385 -3.66 29.43 -35.13
C TRP A 385 -2.43 28.57 -35.43
N PHE A 386 -2.19 27.56 -34.59
CA PHE A 386 -1.05 26.66 -34.73
C PHE A 386 -1.39 25.30 -34.09
N GLY A 387 -1.85 24.32 -34.87
CA GLY A 387 -2.21 23.00 -34.34
C GLY A 387 -3.05 22.16 -35.30
N LEU A 388 -3.29 20.91 -34.92
CA LEU A 388 -4.11 19.98 -35.69
C LEU A 388 -5.58 20.44 -35.82
N ASP A 389 -6.10 21.20 -34.86
CA ASP A 389 -7.44 21.80 -34.93
C ASP A 389 -7.61 22.69 -36.18
N GLY A 390 -6.57 23.42 -36.56
CA GLY A 390 -6.56 24.26 -37.77
C GLY A 390 -6.56 23.42 -39.06
N LEU A 391 -5.79 22.33 -39.09
CA LEU A 391 -5.73 21.40 -40.22
C LEU A 391 -7.05 20.65 -40.43
N ILE A 392 -7.67 20.16 -39.35
CA ILE A 392 -8.97 19.49 -39.42
C ILE A 392 -10.04 20.47 -39.91
N TYR A 393 -10.02 21.70 -39.40
CA TYR A 393 -10.94 22.75 -39.84
C TYR A 393 -10.78 23.09 -41.33
N SER A 394 -9.55 23.18 -41.84
CA SER A 394 -9.31 23.49 -43.25
C SER A 394 -9.76 22.35 -44.18
N LEU A 395 -9.50 21.09 -43.80
CA LEU A 395 -9.93 19.90 -44.54
C LEU A 395 -11.46 19.74 -44.57
N TRP A 396 -12.16 20.08 -43.48
CA TRP A 396 -13.61 19.99 -43.46
C TRP A 396 -14.26 21.09 -44.32
N LYS A 397 -13.69 22.30 -44.29
CA LYS A 397 -14.14 23.42 -45.12
C LYS A 397 -13.89 23.19 -46.61
N SER A 398 -12.78 22.57 -47.00
CA SER A 398 -12.50 22.25 -48.41
C SER A 398 -13.45 21.18 -48.97
N ARG A 399 -13.84 20.19 -48.15
CA ARG A 399 -14.84 19.18 -48.53
C ARG A 399 -16.25 19.75 -48.71
N GLN A 400 -16.65 20.75 -47.92
CA GLN A 400 -17.93 21.44 -48.11
C GLN A 400 -17.96 22.23 -49.42
N LYS A 401 -16.88 22.97 -49.72
CA LYS A 401 -16.75 23.71 -50.99
C LYS A 401 -16.70 22.86 -52.26
N SER A 402 -16.44 21.55 -52.15
CA SER A 402 -16.45 20.62 -53.29
C SER A 402 -17.81 19.95 -53.51
N LYS A 403 -18.76 20.14 -52.59
CA LYS A 403 -20.13 19.60 -52.67
C LYS A 403 -21.16 20.64 -53.12
N ASP A 404 -20.80 21.92 -53.06
CA ASP A 404 -21.49 23.04 -53.71
C ASP A 404 -20.89 23.24 -55.11
#